data_AF-A0A847VWV1-F1
#
_entry.id   AF-A0A847VWV1-F1
#
_cell.length_a   1.000
_cell.length_b   1.000
_cell.length_c   1.000
_cell.angle_alpha   90.00
_cell.angle_beta   90.00
_cell.angle_gamma   90.00
#
_symmetry.space_group_name_H-M   'P 1'
#
loop_
_entity.id
_entity.type
_entity.pdbx_description
1 polymer ?
#
loop_
_entity_poly.entity_id
_entity_poly.type
_entity_poly.pdbx_seq_one_letter_code
_entity_poly.pdbx_strand_id
1 'polypeptide(L)'
;KKIILVSFGCFLGTLSILLVFNNSGLGIFLFILLFILLACVGIIISFISIYAACFIVIKDYKLFKSISSAWKLFTKHWIVSLEVGLIVMLLNIVLAVVSIAGLFLILFPSLLFWLGAVLLYNPLLIFIGTLIGLVLFILFIFLIVSVFSVFNISIWTYLFTKMHREGIVSRIVQFLTR
;
A
#
# COMPACT_ATOMS: atom_id res chain seq x y z
N LYS A 1 -12.81 -20.92 12.09
CA LYS A 1 -12.39 -19.53 12.43
C LYS A 1 -12.11 -18.66 11.19
N LYS A 2 -11.34 -19.09 10.18
CA LYS A 2 -11.19 -18.35 8.89
C LYS A 2 -12.52 -18.10 8.17
N ILE A 3 -13.41 -19.10 8.16
CA ILE A 3 -14.78 -18.99 7.61
C ILE A 3 -15.61 -17.93 8.35
N ILE A 4 -15.38 -17.73 9.66
CA ILE A 4 -16.13 -16.76 10.47
C ILE A 4 -15.69 -15.34 10.13
N LEU A 5 -14.39 -15.11 9.91
CA LEU A 5 -13.85 -13.78 9.59
C LEU A 5 -14.23 -13.36 8.16
N VAL A 6 -14.19 -14.30 7.21
CA VAL A 6 -14.67 -14.07 5.84
C VAL A 6 -16.19 -13.89 5.81
N SER A 7 -16.95 -14.71 6.55
CA SER A 7 -18.41 -14.57 6.66
C SER A 7 -18.80 -13.23 7.29
N PHE A 8 -18.10 -12.79 8.33
CA PHE A 8 -18.35 -11.50 8.96
C PHE A 8 -18.02 -10.33 8.04
N GLY A 9 -16.92 -10.41 7.29
CA GLY A 9 -16.60 -9.42 6.25
C GLY A 9 -17.63 -9.38 5.13
N CYS A 10 -18.10 -10.55 4.66
CA CYS A 10 -19.13 -10.65 3.63
C CYS A 10 -20.48 -10.10 4.13
N PHE A 11 -20.84 -10.40 5.38
CA PHE A 11 -22.05 -9.91 6.03
C PHE A 11 -22.04 -8.40 6.21
N LEU A 12 -20.91 -7.83 6.63
CA LEU A 12 -20.77 -6.37 6.70
C LEU A 12 -20.83 -5.72 5.32
N GLY A 13 -20.23 -6.35 4.31
CA GLY A 13 -20.28 -5.90 2.91
C GLY A 13 -21.71 -5.87 2.35
N THR A 14 -22.48 -6.94 2.57
CA THR A 14 -23.89 -6.99 2.15
C THR A 14 -24.76 -6.00 2.91
N LEU A 15 -24.48 -5.77 4.20
CA LEU A 15 -25.16 -4.76 5.01
C LEU A 15 -24.91 -3.33 4.47
N SER A 16 -23.68 -3.01 4.08
CA SER A 16 -23.35 -1.71 3.48
C SER A 16 -24.05 -1.49 2.14
N ILE A 17 -24.18 -2.52 1.32
CA ILE A 17 -24.90 -2.44 0.03
C ILE A 17 -26.39 -2.18 0.27
N LEU A 18 -27.01 -2.90 1.22
CA LEU A 18 -28.42 -2.71 1.58
C LEU A 18 -28.73 -1.29 2.10
N LEU A 19 -27.81 -0.69 2.86
CA LEU A 19 -27.97 0.68 3.38
C LEU A 19 -27.87 1.75 2.29
N VAL A 20 -27.09 1.52 1.22
CA VAL A 20 -27.01 2.42 0.07
C VAL A 20 -28.29 2.40 -0.77
N PHE A 21 -28.92 1.23 -0.92
CA PHE A 21 -30.19 1.10 -1.64
C PHE A 21 -31.39 1.69 -0.88
N ASN A 22 -31.27 1.88 0.43
CA ASN A 22 -32.28 2.55 1.22
C ASN A 22 -32.03 4.07 1.19
N ASN A 23 -32.67 4.77 0.26
CA ASN A 23 -32.51 6.21 -0.03
C ASN A 23 -33.10 7.14 1.08
N SER A 24 -32.84 6.79 2.34
CA SER A 24 -33.21 7.56 3.52
C SER A 24 -31.98 8.31 4.04
N GLY A 25 -32.16 9.54 4.53
CA GLY A 25 -31.05 10.33 5.11
C GLY A 25 -30.34 9.60 6.26
N LEU A 26 -31.07 8.81 7.04
CA LEU A 26 -30.51 7.95 8.09
C LEU A 26 -29.65 6.80 7.53
N GLY A 27 -30.02 6.22 6.38
CA GLY A 27 -29.26 5.16 5.72
C GLY A 27 -27.88 5.64 5.27
N ILE A 28 -27.80 6.84 4.70
CA ILE A 28 -26.53 7.47 4.27
C ILE A 28 -25.62 7.76 5.46
N PHE A 29 -26.17 8.30 6.55
CA PHE A 29 -25.40 8.57 7.77
C PHE A 29 -24.83 7.29 8.39
N LEU A 30 -25.66 6.25 8.53
CA LEU A 30 -25.24 4.95 9.04
C LEU A 30 -24.19 4.30 8.13
N PHE A 31 -24.33 4.43 6.82
CA PHE A 31 -23.34 3.94 5.85
C PHE A 31 -21.98 4.61 6.05
N ILE A 32 -21.92 5.93 6.15
CA ILE A 32 -20.67 6.68 6.36
C ILE A 32 -20.01 6.24 7.68
N LEU A 33 -20.80 6.15 8.77
CA LEU A 33 -20.30 5.74 10.07
C LEU A 33 -19.74 4.31 10.06
N LEU A 34 -20.45 3.38 9.42
CA LEU A 34 -20.00 1.99 9.25
C LEU A 34 -18.73 1.93 8.40
N PHE A 35 -18.67 2.69 7.32
CA PHE A 35 -17.51 2.76 6.43
C PHE A 35 -16.25 3.23 7.16
N ILE A 36 -16.35 4.31 7.95
CA ILE A 36 -15.24 4.79 8.78
C ILE A 36 -14.77 3.71 9.77
N LEU A 37 -15.70 3.04 10.46
CA LEU A 37 -15.36 1.96 11.40
C LEU A 37 -14.64 0.80 10.70
N LEU A 38 -15.16 0.34 9.56
CA LEU A 38 -14.53 -0.72 8.78
C LEU A 38 -13.15 -0.29 8.25
N ALA A 39 -13.00 0.96 7.81
CA ALA A 39 -11.71 1.48 7.36
C ALA A 39 -10.68 1.47 8.50
N CYS A 40 -11.05 1.94 9.69
CA CYS A 40 -10.18 1.90 10.86
C CYS A 40 -9.77 0.47 11.24
N VAL A 41 -10.72 -0.46 11.26
CA VAL A 41 -10.44 -1.88 11.54
C VAL A 41 -9.53 -2.48 10.45
N GLY A 42 -9.76 -2.14 9.18
CA GLY A 42 -8.92 -2.57 8.06
C GLY A 42 -7.47 -2.11 8.20
N ILE A 43 -7.26 -0.86 8.61
CA ILE A 43 -5.93 -0.31 8.88
C ILE A 43 -5.23 -1.12 9.97
N ILE A 44 -5.91 -1.39 11.10
CA ILE A 44 -5.36 -2.17 12.20
C ILE A 44 -4.96 -3.59 11.74
N ILE A 45 -5.85 -4.26 11.00
CA ILE A 45 -5.60 -5.61 10.46
C ILE A 45 -4.39 -5.61 9.50
N SER A 46 -4.25 -4.56 8.67
CA SER A 46 -3.12 -4.41 7.75
C SER A 46 -1.78 -4.39 8.51
N PHE A 47 -1.68 -3.57 9.57
CA PHE A 47 -0.48 -3.52 10.42
C PHE A 47 -0.19 -4.87 11.08
N ILE A 48 -1.21 -5.52 11.64
CA ILE A 48 -1.05 -6.83 12.28
C ILE A 48 -0.57 -7.88 11.29
N SER A 49 -1.07 -7.85 10.05
CA SER A 49 -0.65 -8.76 8.98
C SER A 49 0.83 -8.62 8.67
N ILE A 50 1.31 -7.37 8.50
CA ILE A 50 2.72 -7.06 8.24
C ILE A 50 3.60 -7.55 9.39
N TYR A 51 3.22 -7.29 10.65
CA TYR A 51 3.98 -7.76 11.81
C TYR A 51 3.93 -9.27 11.99
N ALA A 52 2.79 -9.90 11.70
CA ALA A 52 2.68 -11.36 11.74
C ALA A 52 3.60 -12.01 10.69
N ALA A 53 3.68 -11.45 9.49
CA ALA A 53 4.63 -11.88 8.46
C ALA A 53 6.08 -11.74 8.95
N CYS A 54 6.44 -10.61 9.57
CA CYS A 54 7.77 -10.42 10.16
C CYS A 54 8.08 -11.45 11.26
N PHE A 55 7.12 -11.77 12.13
CA PHE A 55 7.29 -12.82 13.14
C PHE A 55 7.46 -14.22 12.55
N ILE A 56 6.80 -14.52 11.42
CA ILE A 56 6.97 -15.81 10.74
C ILE A 56 8.37 -15.88 10.12
N VAL A 57 8.78 -14.84 9.38
CA VAL A 57 10.05 -14.85 8.63
C VAL A 57 11.28 -14.71 9.53
N ILE A 58 11.22 -13.90 10.60
CA ILE A 58 12.39 -13.59 11.44
C ILE A 58 12.51 -14.52 12.64
N LYS A 59 11.38 -15.00 13.18
CA LYS A 59 11.33 -15.78 14.43
C LYS A 59 10.80 -17.20 14.25
N ASP A 60 10.48 -17.62 13.02
CA ASP A 60 9.90 -18.93 12.70
C ASP A 60 8.67 -19.30 13.54
N TYR A 61 7.85 -18.29 13.89
CA TYR A 61 6.63 -18.54 14.65
C TYR A 61 5.54 -19.15 13.78
N LYS A 62 4.84 -20.15 14.32
CA LYS A 62 3.61 -20.69 13.71
C LYS A 62 2.56 -19.58 13.55
N LEU A 63 1.76 -19.63 12.47
CA LEU A 63 0.77 -18.61 12.08
C LEU A 63 -0.08 -18.05 13.23
N PHE A 64 -0.56 -18.89 14.14
CA PHE A 64 -1.39 -18.44 15.26
C PHE A 64 -0.60 -17.68 16.34
N LYS A 65 0.63 -18.14 16.61
CA LYS A 65 1.54 -17.51 17.57
C LYS A 65 2.05 -16.17 17.04
N SER A 66 2.27 -16.06 15.72
CA SER A 66 2.69 -14.81 15.09
C SER A 66 1.59 -13.75 15.14
N ILE A 67 0.33 -14.10 14.86
CA ILE A 67 -0.80 -13.16 14.94
C ILE A 67 -1.01 -12.67 16.39
N SER A 68 -0.98 -13.58 17.38
CA SER A 68 -1.13 -13.18 18.79
C SER A 68 0.00 -12.27 19.26
N SER A 69 1.23 -12.53 18.81
CA SER A 69 2.40 -11.70 19.15
C SER A 69 2.36 -10.35 18.42
N ALA A 70 1.92 -10.34 17.16
CA ALA A 70 1.70 -9.12 16.38
C ALA A 70 0.64 -8.22 17.01
N TRP A 71 -0.46 -8.79 17.50
CA TRP A 71 -1.49 -8.04 18.24
C TRP A 71 -0.92 -7.36 19.48
N LYS A 72 -0.16 -8.10 20.31
CA LYS A 72 0.47 -7.55 21.52
C LYS A 72 1.49 -6.45 21.21
N LEU A 73 2.24 -6.59 20.11
CA LEU A 73 3.22 -5.59 19.69
C LEU A 73 2.53 -4.31 19.19
N PHE A 74 1.46 -4.46 18.39
CA PHE A 74 0.69 -3.35 17.87
C PHE A 74 0.02 -2.56 19.00
N THR A 75 -0.66 -3.22 19.95
CA THR A 75 -1.32 -2.50 21.06
C THR A 75 -0.33 -1.76 21.95
N LYS A 76 0.90 -2.26 22.10
CA LYS A 76 1.95 -1.61 22.87
C LYS A 76 2.52 -0.36 22.17
N HIS A 77 2.61 -0.35 20.84
CA HIS A 77 3.25 0.71 20.06
C HIS A 77 2.38 1.22 18.90
N TRP A 78 1.07 1.38 19.13
CA TRP A 78 0.11 1.72 18.07
C TRP A 78 0.38 3.10 17.47
N ILE A 79 0.75 4.09 18.27
CA ILE A 79 1.11 5.46 17.81
C ILE A 79 2.31 5.43 16.87
N VAL A 80 3.38 4.70 17.24
CA VAL A 80 4.60 4.59 16.41
C VAL A 80 4.29 3.91 15.08
N SER A 81 3.44 2.88 15.12
CA SER A 81 3.00 2.16 13.92
C SER A 81 2.24 3.08 12.96
N LEU A 82 1.35 3.93 13.50
CA LEU A 82 0.58 4.89 12.72
C LEU A 82 1.48 6.00 12.15
N GLU A 83 2.38 6.56 12.96
CA GLU A 83 3.33 7.60 12.54
C GLU A 83 4.18 7.14 11.34
N VAL A 84 4.79 5.96 11.46
CA VAL A 84 5.62 5.40 10.38
C VAL A 84 4.76 4.99 9.19
N GLY A 85 3.58 4.41 9.42
CA GLY A 85 2.63 4.10 8.35
C GLY A 85 2.22 5.33 7.53
N LEU A 86 2.00 6.48 8.19
CA LEU A 86 1.68 7.75 7.54
C LEU A 86 2.87 8.26 6.72
N ILE A 87 4.09 8.20 7.26
CA ILE A 87 5.31 8.57 6.53
C ILE A 87 5.48 7.69 5.29
N VAL A 88 5.32 6.37 5.41
CA VAL A 88 5.39 5.43 4.28
C VAL A 88 4.30 5.74 3.25
N MET A 89 3.08 6.03 3.68
CA MET A 89 1.99 6.43 2.79
C MET A 89 2.33 7.71 2.00
N LEU A 90 2.84 8.74 2.66
CA LEU A 90 3.27 9.98 1.98
C LEU A 90 4.39 9.71 0.98
N LEU A 91 5.39 8.91 1.36
CA LEU A 91 6.46 8.52 0.45
C LEU A 91 5.94 7.72 -0.75
N ASN A 92 4.95 6.84 -0.54
CA ASN A 92 4.32 6.09 -1.62
C ASN A 92 3.57 7.02 -2.59
N ILE A 93 2.91 8.06 -2.10
CA ILE A 93 2.26 9.08 -2.94
C ILE A 93 3.31 9.84 -3.76
N VAL A 94 4.39 10.31 -3.12
CA VAL A 94 5.48 11.03 -3.81
C VAL A 94 6.09 10.14 -4.90
N LEU A 95 6.37 8.87 -4.58
CA LEU A 95 6.91 7.91 -5.56
C LEU A 95 5.93 7.65 -6.71
N ALA A 96 4.63 7.61 -6.45
CA ALA A 96 3.62 7.47 -7.51
C ALA A 96 3.58 8.70 -8.43
N VAL A 97 3.73 9.91 -7.89
CA VAL A 97 3.80 11.13 -8.72
C VAL A 97 5.08 11.13 -9.55
N VAL A 98 6.23 10.78 -8.94
CA VAL A 98 7.52 10.69 -9.64
C VAL A 98 7.50 9.60 -10.72
N SER A 99 6.84 8.47 -10.48
CA SER A 99 6.74 7.40 -11.48
C SER A 99 5.90 7.82 -12.69
N ILE A 100 4.80 8.55 -12.48
CA ILE A 100 4.00 9.12 -13.58
C ILE A 100 4.85 10.10 -14.39
N ALA A 101 5.58 11.01 -13.73
CA ALA A 101 6.49 11.93 -14.43
C ALA A 101 7.61 11.19 -15.20
N GLY A 102 8.17 10.15 -14.59
CA GLY A 102 9.20 9.29 -15.20
C GLY A 102 8.69 8.54 -16.44
N LEU A 103 7.43 8.11 -16.48
CA LEU A 103 6.82 7.51 -17.67
C LEU A 103 6.87 8.45 -18.87
N PHE A 104 6.50 9.72 -18.69
CA PHE A 104 6.53 10.70 -19.77
C PHE A 104 7.95 10.90 -20.31
N LEU A 105 8.93 10.93 -19.42
CA LEU A 105 10.34 11.11 -19.79
C LEU A 105 10.87 9.90 -20.58
N ILE A 106 10.56 8.69 -20.13
CA ILE A 106 11.06 7.45 -20.72
C ILE A 106 10.36 7.08 -22.02
N LEU A 107 9.09 7.47 -22.19
CA LEU A 107 8.36 7.28 -23.45
C LEU A 107 8.70 8.34 -24.50
N PHE A 108 9.47 9.38 -24.14
CA PHE A 108 9.86 10.45 -25.05
C PHE A 108 10.56 9.95 -26.35
N PRO A 109 11.49 8.99 -26.32
CA PRO A 109 12.09 8.44 -27.54
C PRO A 109 11.05 7.79 -28.47
N SER A 110 10.06 7.09 -27.90
CA SER A 110 8.96 6.48 -28.66
C SER A 110 8.11 7.54 -29.35
N LEU A 111 7.83 8.66 -28.66
CA LEU A 111 7.11 9.80 -29.24
C LEU A 111 7.87 10.43 -30.41
N LEU A 112 9.19 10.56 -30.33
CA LEU A 112 10.01 11.07 -31.43
C LEU A 112 9.92 10.20 -32.69
N PHE A 113 9.95 8.86 -32.54
CA PHE A 113 9.75 7.94 -33.67
C PHE A 113 8.35 8.07 -34.27
N TRP A 114 7.32 8.25 -33.44
CA TRP A 114 5.95 8.49 -33.89
C TRP A 114 5.83 9.80 -34.70
N LEU A 115 6.41 10.90 -34.20
CA LEU A 115 6.44 12.17 -34.92
C LEU A 115 7.18 12.07 -36.25
N GLY A 116 8.35 11.41 -36.25
CA GLY A 116 9.12 11.15 -37.47
C GLY A 116 8.36 10.31 -38.49
N ALA A 117 7.56 9.35 -38.04
CA ALA A 117 6.74 8.51 -38.91
C ALA A 117 5.65 9.31 -39.64
N VAL A 118 5.01 10.26 -38.95
CA VAL A 118 4.00 11.15 -39.53
C VAL A 118 4.63 12.09 -40.57
N LEU A 119 5.80 12.67 -40.26
CA LEU A 119 6.50 13.59 -41.15
C LEU A 119 7.02 12.93 -42.42
N LEU A 120 7.50 11.68 -42.32
CA LEU A 120 8.10 10.94 -43.44
C LEU A 120 7.11 10.01 -44.15
N TYR A 121 5.85 9.95 -43.69
CA TYR A 121 4.81 9.03 -44.16
C TYR A 121 5.29 7.57 -44.24
N ASN A 122 6.04 7.12 -43.23
CA ASN A 122 6.66 5.80 -43.23
C ASN A 122 6.10 4.92 -42.09
N PRO A 123 5.31 3.87 -42.41
CA PRO A 123 4.67 3.02 -41.39
C PRO A 123 5.67 2.19 -40.58
N LEU A 124 6.88 1.93 -41.09
CA LEU A 124 7.90 1.19 -40.35
C LEU A 124 8.36 1.94 -39.09
N LEU A 125 8.42 3.28 -39.12
CA LEU A 125 8.80 4.07 -37.96
C LEU A 125 7.76 3.98 -36.83
N ILE A 126 6.46 3.86 -37.17
CA ILE A 126 5.39 3.64 -36.17
C ILE A 126 5.61 2.31 -35.46
N PHE A 127 5.90 1.25 -36.22
CA PHE A 127 6.14 -0.08 -35.66
C PHE A 127 7.36 -0.09 -34.73
N ILE A 128 8.49 0.48 -35.18
CA ILE A 128 9.72 0.58 -34.38
C ILE A 128 9.51 1.42 -33.12
N GLY A 129 8.87 2.59 -33.26
CA GLY A 129 8.56 3.47 -32.12
C GLY A 129 7.68 2.80 -31.08
N THR A 130 6.68 2.02 -31.53
CA THR A 130 5.77 1.28 -30.65
C THR A 130 6.49 0.13 -29.92
N LEU A 131 7.33 -0.63 -30.62
CA LEU A 131 8.13 -1.69 -30.00
C LEU A 131 9.09 -1.14 -28.94
N ILE A 132 9.81 -0.06 -29.27
CA ILE A 132 10.72 0.61 -28.32
C ILE A 132 9.94 1.13 -27.11
N GLY A 133 8.80 1.78 -27.33
CA GLY A 133 7.94 2.28 -26.26
C GLY A 133 7.47 1.17 -25.33
N LEU A 134 7.05 0.04 -25.88
CA LEU A 134 6.59 -1.12 -25.10
C LEU A 134 7.72 -1.72 -24.26
N VAL A 135 8.91 -1.91 -24.84
CA VAL A 135 10.08 -2.45 -24.11
C VAL A 135 10.48 -1.50 -22.97
N LEU A 136 10.56 -0.19 -23.24
CA LEU A 136 10.91 0.81 -22.23
C LEU A 136 9.86 0.88 -21.12
N PHE A 137 8.57 0.80 -21.46
CA PHE A 137 7.47 0.79 -20.50
C PHE A 137 7.54 -0.40 -19.55
N ILE A 138 7.76 -1.60 -20.08
CA ILE A 138 7.90 -2.81 -19.28
C ILE A 138 9.10 -2.68 -18.33
N LEU A 139 10.28 -2.33 -18.86
CA LEU A 139 11.49 -2.17 -18.05
C LEU A 139 11.29 -1.15 -16.93
N PHE A 140 10.61 -0.04 -17.21
CA PHE A 140 10.34 0.99 -16.22
C PHE A 140 9.40 0.51 -15.11
N ILE A 141 8.31 -0.17 -15.45
CA ILE A 141 7.39 -0.74 -14.45
C ILE A 141 8.12 -1.75 -13.57
N PHE A 142 8.90 -2.66 -14.17
CA PHE A 142 9.66 -3.65 -13.41
C PHE A 142 10.63 -2.97 -12.43
N LEU A 143 11.32 -1.92 -12.86
CA LEU A 143 12.24 -1.17 -12.02
C LEU A 143 11.52 -0.53 -10.84
N ILE A 144 10.42 0.18 -11.07
CA ILE A 144 9.65 0.83 -9.99
C ILE A 144 9.11 -0.21 -9.01
N VAL A 145 8.46 -1.26 -9.51
CA VAL A 145 7.84 -2.29 -8.66
C VAL A 145 8.92 -2.96 -7.80
N SER A 146 10.09 -3.27 -8.37
CA SER A 146 11.21 -3.86 -7.64
C SER A 146 11.71 -2.94 -6.52
N VAL A 147 12.08 -1.70 -6.85
CA VAL A 147 12.61 -0.73 -5.88
C VAL A 147 11.59 -0.45 -4.79
N PHE A 148 10.33 -0.25 -5.18
CA PHE A 148 9.24 0.05 -4.26
C PHE A 148 8.95 -1.10 -3.29
N SER A 149 8.95 -2.34 -3.79
CA SER A 149 8.74 -3.53 -2.98
C SER A 149 9.85 -3.69 -1.95
N VAL A 150 11.12 -3.59 -2.36
CA VAL A 150 12.28 -3.68 -1.46
C VAL A 150 12.25 -2.57 -0.42
N PHE A 151 11.93 -1.34 -0.81
CA PHE A 151 11.81 -0.20 0.09
C PHE A 151 10.75 -0.42 1.17
N ASN A 152 9.53 -0.82 0.78
CA ASN A 152 8.44 -1.09 1.72
C ASN A 152 8.82 -2.21 2.69
N ILE A 153 9.31 -3.36 2.19
CA ILE A 153 9.71 -4.49 3.03
C ILE A 153 10.80 -4.09 4.03
N SER A 154 11.79 -3.32 3.58
CA SER A 154 12.91 -2.86 4.41
C SER A 154 12.44 -1.97 5.56
N ILE A 155 11.55 -1.00 5.28
CA ILE A 155 11.01 -0.11 6.32
C ILE A 155 10.20 -0.89 7.35
N TRP A 156 9.30 -1.76 6.91
CA TRP A 156 8.46 -2.53 7.83
C TRP A 156 9.28 -3.48 8.69
N THR A 157 10.30 -4.11 8.10
CA THR A 157 11.21 -5.03 8.80
C THR A 157 12.10 -4.28 9.79
N TYR A 158 12.60 -3.10 9.40
CA TYR A 158 13.37 -2.21 10.27
C TYR A 158 12.52 -1.73 11.46
N LEU A 159 11.30 -1.24 11.18
CA LEU A 159 10.34 -0.81 12.19
C LEU A 159 10.03 -1.94 13.18
N PHE A 160 9.72 -3.13 12.66
CA PHE A 160 9.46 -4.31 13.46
C PHE A 160 10.64 -4.66 14.37
N THR A 161 11.85 -4.74 13.82
CA THR A 161 13.06 -5.10 14.56
C THR A 161 13.33 -4.11 15.68
N LYS A 162 13.18 -2.81 15.38
CA LYS A 162 13.43 -1.74 16.32
C LYS A 162 12.38 -1.71 17.44
N MET A 163 11.09 -1.93 17.14
CA MET A 163 10.04 -2.05 18.16
C MET A 163 10.20 -3.32 19.02
N HIS A 164 10.69 -4.40 18.44
CA HIS A 164 10.84 -5.68 19.14
C HIS A 164 12.09 -5.75 20.04
N ARG A 165 13.21 -5.14 19.63
CA ARG A 165 14.49 -5.23 20.37
C ARG A 165 14.75 -4.06 21.33
N GLU A 166 14.42 -2.82 20.94
CA GLU A 166 14.93 -1.63 21.65
C GLU A 166 13.85 -0.84 22.40
N GLY A 167 12.56 -1.17 22.25
CA GLY A 167 11.48 -0.46 22.92
C GLY A 167 11.44 1.02 22.52
N ILE A 168 10.94 1.32 21.32
CA ILE A 168 10.95 2.68 20.78
C ILE A 168 9.87 3.55 21.46
N VAL A 169 10.28 4.74 21.89
CA VAL A 169 9.38 5.84 22.27
C VAL A 169 9.08 6.68 21.01
N SER A 170 7.83 7.06 20.77
CA SER A 170 7.46 7.87 19.59
C SER A 170 8.22 9.20 19.56
N ARG A 171 8.64 9.64 18.37
CA ARG A 171 9.32 10.94 18.18
C ARG A 171 8.41 12.12 18.54
N ILE A 172 7.10 11.97 18.36
CA ILE A 172 6.10 12.97 18.79
C ILE A 172 6.07 13.09 20.30
N VAL A 173 6.12 11.96 21.03
CA VAL A 173 6.20 11.95 22.49
C VAL A 173 7.52 12.57 22.92
N GLN A 174 8.63 12.25 22.28
CA GLN A 174 9.93 12.83 22.60
C GLN A 174 10.00 14.35 22.36
N PHE A 175 9.28 14.87 21.36
CA PHE A 175 9.17 16.31 21.11
C PHE A 175 8.22 17.02 22.09
N LEU A 176 7.17 16.34 22.56
CA LEU A 176 6.25 16.86 23.58
C LEU A 176 6.79 16.77 25.02
N THR A 177 7.75 15.87 25.28
CA THR A 177 8.36 15.68 26.61
C THR A 177 9.66 16.48 26.78
N ARG A 178 10.10 17.22 25.76
CA ARG A 178 11.28 18.11 25.79
C ARG A 178 10.83 19.55 25.78
#